data_AF-A0AA87U300-F1
#
_entry.id   AF-A0AA87U300-F1
#
_cell.length_a   1.000
_cell.length_b   1.000
_cell.length_c   1.000
_cell.angle_alpha   90.00
_cell.angle_beta   90.00
_cell.angle_gamma   90.00
#
_symmetry.space_group_name_H-M   'P 1'
#
loop_
_entity.id
_entity.type
_entity.pdbx_description
1 polymer ?
#
loop_
_entity_poly.entity_id
_entity_poly.type
_entity_poly.pdbx_seq_one_letter_code
_entity_poly.pdbx_strand_id
1 'polypeptide(L)'
;MTRTIAGLILPFLLAISGTSPALSADAPQPTPQEQTQMESMKEFIQANPDCKEFTDQCSVCTLADGKAECSTPQIACVKQAYQCSAPASK
;
A
#
# COMPACT_ATOMS: atom_id res chain seq x y z
N MET A 1 -27.93 -43.52 -60.95
CA MET A 1 -27.30 -42.43 -61.73
C MET A 1 -26.55 -41.54 -60.74
N THR A 2 -25.27 -41.83 -60.45
CA THR A 2 -24.08 -41.01 -60.83
C THR A 2 -24.16 -39.56 -60.30
N ARG A 3 -23.35 -39.13 -59.32
CA ARG A 3 -21.96 -38.65 -59.52
C ARG A 3 -21.10 -38.60 -58.21
N THR A 4 -20.06 -39.41 -58.22
CA THR A 4 -18.61 -39.21 -57.89
C THR A 4 -18.02 -37.95 -57.19
N ILE A 5 -16.99 -38.24 -56.35
CA ILE A 5 -15.65 -37.61 -56.13
C ILE A 5 -15.62 -36.33 -55.26
N ALA A 6 -15.13 -36.38 -54.01
CA ALA A 6 -13.73 -36.46 -53.52
C ALA A 6 -12.93 -35.14 -53.59
N GLY A 7 -12.32 -34.78 -52.46
CA GLY A 7 -11.44 -33.62 -52.25
C GLY A 7 -11.42 -33.27 -50.76
N LEU A 8 -10.69 -34.00 -49.91
CA LEU A 8 -9.27 -33.80 -49.56
C LEU A 8 -8.86 -32.34 -49.30
N ILE A 9 -8.66 -32.05 -48.01
CA ILE A 9 -7.46 -31.40 -47.40
C ILE A 9 -7.38 -29.85 -47.34
N LEU A 10 -7.44 -29.37 -46.07
CA LEU A 10 -6.74 -28.25 -45.38
C LEU A 10 -6.88 -26.78 -45.88
N PRO A 11 -6.66 -25.74 -45.03
CA PRO A 11 -6.10 -25.80 -43.67
C PRO A 11 -6.80 -24.98 -42.57
N PHE A 12 -6.53 -25.47 -41.37
CA PHE A 12 -6.67 -24.86 -40.06
C PHE A 12 -5.75 -23.62 -39.98
N LEU A 13 -6.30 -22.41 -40.12
CA LEU A 13 -5.57 -21.17 -39.82
C LEU A 13 -5.65 -20.90 -38.32
N LEU A 14 -4.74 -21.52 -37.56
CA LEU A 14 -4.40 -21.08 -36.21
C LEU A 14 -3.63 -19.75 -36.32
N ALA A 15 -4.32 -18.64 -36.12
CA ALA A 15 -3.70 -17.34 -35.96
C ALA A 15 -3.05 -17.26 -34.56
N ILE A 16 -1.77 -17.63 -34.50
CA ILE A 16 -0.67 -16.98 -33.78
C ILE A 16 -1.06 -16.04 -32.62
N SER A 17 -1.03 -16.62 -31.42
CA SER A 17 -0.45 -16.10 -30.17
C SER A 17 -0.30 -14.58 -30.03
N GLY A 18 -1.14 -13.99 -29.18
CA GLY A 18 -0.89 -12.69 -28.58
C GLY A 18 0.30 -12.75 -27.63
N THR A 19 1.26 -11.87 -27.84
CA THR A 19 2.21 -11.44 -26.81
C THR A 19 2.15 -9.92 -26.76
N SER A 20 1.22 -9.39 -25.97
CA SER A 20 1.33 -8.01 -25.52
C SER A 20 2.55 -7.95 -24.59
N PRO A 21 3.58 -7.14 -24.89
CA PRO A 21 4.61 -6.88 -23.90
C PRO A 21 3.95 -6.12 -22.76
N ALA A 22 3.78 -6.78 -21.61
CA ALA A 22 3.56 -6.08 -20.36
C ALA A 22 4.87 -5.36 -20.03
N LEU A 23 5.01 -4.12 -20.53
CA LEU A 23 6.04 -3.19 -20.07
C LEU A 23 5.72 -2.87 -18.62
N SER A 24 6.31 -3.64 -17.71
CA SER A 24 6.39 -3.27 -16.31
C SER A 24 7.31 -2.05 -16.25
N ALA A 25 6.72 -0.86 -16.37
CA ALA A 25 7.42 0.37 -16.07
C ALA A 25 7.77 0.30 -14.59
N ASP A 26 9.03 -0.03 -14.29
CA ASP A 26 9.63 0.20 -12.99
C ASP A 26 9.61 1.72 -12.82
N ALA A 27 8.51 2.22 -12.24
CA ALA A 27 8.41 3.61 -11.85
C ALA A 27 9.63 3.89 -10.96
N PRO A 28 10.35 5.00 -11.16
CA PRO A 28 11.49 5.34 -10.31
C PRO A 28 11.07 5.15 -8.86
N GLN A 29 11.70 4.18 -8.19
CA GLN A 29 11.62 4.09 -6.74
C GLN A 29 11.98 5.49 -6.24
N PRO A 30 11.13 6.12 -5.41
CA PRO A 30 11.56 7.34 -4.75
C PRO A 30 12.93 7.00 -4.15
N THR A 31 13.95 7.77 -4.52
CA THR A 31 15.21 7.78 -3.77
C THR A 31 14.84 7.90 -2.30
N PRO A 32 15.64 7.37 -1.34
CA PRO A 32 15.40 7.62 0.07
C PRO A 32 15.44 9.14 0.33
N GLN A 33 14.35 9.83 0.01
CA GLN A 33 13.99 11.16 0.43
C GLN A 33 14.09 11.02 1.93
N GLU A 34 15.00 11.81 2.49
CA GLU A 34 15.35 11.84 3.90
C GLU A 34 14.44 10.98 4.74
N GLN A 35 14.96 9.87 5.25
CA GLN A 35 14.42 9.30 6.46
C GLN A 35 14.62 10.38 7.53
N THR A 36 13.76 11.41 7.52
CA THR A 36 13.61 12.38 8.59
C THR A 36 13.54 11.50 9.81
N GLN A 37 14.56 11.64 10.66
CA GLN A 37 14.79 10.75 11.78
C GLN A 37 13.52 10.79 12.62
N MET A 38 12.67 9.77 12.43
CA MET A 38 11.29 9.84 12.89
C MET A 38 11.36 9.63 14.39
N GLU A 39 10.87 10.60 15.15
CA GLU A 39 10.86 10.53 16.61
C GLU A 39 10.23 9.19 17.05
N SER A 40 10.82 8.55 18.06
CA SER A 40 10.21 7.34 18.59
C SER A 40 8.89 7.66 19.29
N MET A 41 7.94 6.72 19.28
CA MET A 41 6.66 6.90 19.96
C MET A 41 6.84 7.21 21.46
N LYS A 42 7.86 6.62 22.09
CA LYS A 42 8.17 6.86 23.50
C LYS A 42 8.60 8.30 23.75
N GLU A 43 9.47 8.85 22.90
CA GLU A 43 9.93 10.23 23.01
C GLU A 43 8.75 11.20 22.82
N PHE A 44 7.89 10.96 21.83
CA PHE A 44 6.69 11.77 21.60
C PHE A 44 5.79 11.84 22.84
N ILE A 45 5.49 10.68 23.44
CA ILE A 45 4.65 10.58 24.64
C ILE A 45 5.28 11.32 25.83
N GLN A 46 6.60 11.22 25.98
CA GLN A 46 7.32 11.91 27.05
C GLN A 46 7.36 13.42 26.85
N ALA A 47 7.45 13.89 25.60
CA ALA A 47 7.44 15.30 25.25
C ALA A 47 6.03 15.93 25.34
N ASN A 48 4.97 15.13 25.16
CA ASN A 48 3.58 15.57 25.13
C ASN A 48 2.73 14.86 26.19
N PRO A 49 2.98 15.09 27.51
CA PRO A 49 2.34 14.34 28.60
C PRO A 49 0.82 14.59 28.74
N ASP A 50 0.33 15.70 28.18
CA ASP A 50 -1.07 16.11 28.15
C ASP A 50 -1.83 15.56 26.93
N CYS A 51 -1.13 15.02 25.94
CA CYS A 51 -1.76 14.45 24.75
C CYS A 51 -2.38 13.08 25.07
N LYS A 52 -3.69 12.90 24.85
CA LYS A 52 -4.38 11.61 25.08
C LYS A 52 -4.62 10.83 23.82
N GLU A 53 -4.67 11.50 22.68
CA GLU A 53 -4.79 10.87 21.38
C GLU A 53 -3.82 11.51 20.40
N PHE A 54 -3.12 10.67 19.64
CA PHE A 54 -2.18 11.10 18.63
C PHE A 54 -2.20 10.18 17.41
N THR A 55 -1.65 10.66 16.29
CA THR A 55 -1.60 9.92 15.04
C THR A 55 -0.29 10.13 14.31
N ASP A 56 0.17 9.11 13.60
CA ASP A 56 1.28 9.17 12.64
C ASP A 56 0.78 9.19 11.18
N GLN A 57 -0.46 9.66 10.99
CA GLN A 57 -1.23 9.63 9.72
C GLN A 57 -1.71 8.23 9.30
N CYS A 58 -1.14 7.16 9.86
CA CYS A 58 -1.50 5.78 9.52
C CYS A 58 -2.30 5.07 10.59
N SER A 59 -2.02 5.38 11.85
CA SER A 59 -2.68 4.82 13.01
C SER A 59 -3.19 5.95 13.89
N VAL A 60 -4.33 5.73 14.54
CA VAL A 60 -4.79 6.55 15.65
C VAL A 60 -4.43 5.81 16.92
N CYS A 61 -3.76 6.49 17.85
CA CYS A 61 -3.30 5.94 19.11
C CYS A 61 -3.91 6.72 20.27
N THR A 62 -4.42 6.01 21.28
CA THR A 62 -4.90 6.59 22.53
C THR A 62 -3.98 6.17 23.68
N LEU A 63 -3.66 7.10 24.59
CA LEU A 63 -2.93 6.81 25.81
C LEU A 63 -3.88 6.35 26.94
N ALA A 64 -3.89 5.05 27.19
CA ALA A 64 -4.58 4.41 28.31
C ALA A 64 -3.56 3.76 29.25
N ASP A 65 -3.62 4.07 30.55
CA ASP A 65 -2.76 3.48 31.59
C ASP A 65 -1.24 3.52 31.29
N GLY A 66 -0.78 4.60 30.66
CA GLY A 66 0.63 4.78 30.28
C GLY A 66 1.08 3.92 29.10
N LYS A 67 0.14 3.29 28.38
CA LYS A 67 0.37 2.53 27.16
C LYS A 67 -0.36 3.21 25.99
N ALA A 68 0.27 3.16 24.81
CA ALA A 68 -0.39 3.56 23.58
C ALA A 68 -1.15 2.35 23.02
N GLU A 69 -2.47 2.49 22.90
CA GLU A 69 -3.32 1.56 22.18
C GLU A 69 -3.61 2.15 20.80
N CYS A 70 -3.15 1.48 19.74
CA CYS A 70 -3.20 2.00 18.39
C CYS A 70 -4.08 1.13 17.47
N SER A 71 -4.77 1.78 16.54
CA SER A 71 -5.45 1.09 15.43
C SER A 71 -4.45 0.37 14.53
N THR A 72 -4.93 -0.60 13.75
CA THR A 72 -4.13 -1.19 12.67
C THR A 72 -4.05 -0.21 11.49
N PRO A 73 -2.86 0.07 10.94
CA PRO A 73 -2.72 0.96 9.80
C PRO A 73 -3.35 0.35 8.53
N GLN A 74 -3.88 1.20 7.65
CA GLN A 74 -4.38 0.78 6.35
C GLN A 74 -3.23 0.40 5.39
N ILE A 75 -3.56 -0.37 4.35
CA ILE A 75 -2.59 -0.84 3.35
C ILE A 75 -1.91 0.36 2.67
N ALA A 76 -0.58 0.25 2.52
CA ALA A 76 0.26 1.23 1.84
C ALA A 76 0.31 2.63 2.48
N CYS A 77 -0.01 2.76 3.77
CA CYS A 77 0.17 4.02 4.47
C CYS A 77 1.64 4.30 4.78
N VAL A 78 2.07 5.54 4.51
CA VAL A 78 3.42 6.03 4.84
C VAL A 78 3.35 6.85 6.11
N LYS A 79 4.00 6.36 7.17
CA LYS A 79 4.02 7.04 8.47
C LYS A 79 4.59 8.45 8.34
N GLN A 80 3.96 9.39 9.02
CA GLN A 80 4.44 10.76 9.21
C GLN A 80 4.89 10.96 10.65
N ALA A 81 5.43 12.15 10.95
CA ALA A 81 5.68 12.55 12.33
C ALA A 81 4.39 12.48 13.17
N TYR A 82 4.53 12.08 14.44
CA TYR A 82 3.41 12.02 15.36
C TYR A 82 2.81 13.41 15.59
N GLN A 83 1.49 13.47 15.60
CA GLN A 83 0.72 14.69 15.84
C GLN A 83 -0.33 14.42 16.90
N CYS A 84 -0.43 15.31 17.90
CA CYS A 84 -1.49 15.23 18.88
C CYS A 84 -2.84 15.60 18.24
N SER A 85 -3.82 14.70 18.28
CA SER A 85 -5.17 14.94 17.76
C SER A 85 -6.15 15.37 18.84
N ALA A 86 -5.93 14.98 20.11
CA ALA A 86 -6.73 15.43 21.24
C ALA A 86 -5.94 15.55 22.55
N PRO A 87 -6.05 16.69 23.27
CA PRO A 87 -5.50 16.84 24.61
C PRO A 87 -6.35 16.12 25.66
N ALA A 88 -5.80 15.93 26.86
CA ALA A 88 -6.56 15.48 28.02
C ALA A 88 -7.70 16.48 28.32
N SER A 89 -8.93 15.98 28.37
CA SER A 89 -10.06 16.76 28.86
C SER A 89 -9.83 17.09 30.34
N LYS A 90 -9.99 18.37 30.70
CA LYS A 90 -9.74 18.91 32.04
C LYS A 90 -10.82 18.51 33.04
#